data_AF-A0A1M5SSI2-F1
#
_entry.id   AF-A0A1M5SSI2-F1
#
_cell.length_a   1.000
_cell.length_b   1.000
_cell.length_c   1.000
_cell.angle_alpha   90.00
_cell.angle_beta   90.00
_cell.angle_gamma   90.00
#
_symmetry.space_group_name_H-M   'P 1'
#
loop_
_entity.id
_entity.type
_entity.pdbx_description
1 polymer ?
#
loop_
_entity_poly.entity_id
_entity_poly.type
_entity_poly.pdbx_seq_one_letter_code
_entity_poly.pdbx_strand_id
1 'polypeptide(L)'
;FSDLFEMHFIELSKFKKEYSEIKTALDRWSAFLCRAYEMEKGKIPKEIEVDESVKKAIEKLDTMYLEKEEREIYENERKAMMIRKAEVKTAEIKGRKEGEYKKSIEIAKNLLDVLDNETIAIKTGLSVEEVNKLRE
;
A
#
# COMPACT_ATOMS: atom_id res chain seq x y z
N PHE A 1 32.27 37.54 -1.72
CA PHE A 1 31.17 38.00 -0.84
C PHE A 1 30.08 36.95 -0.94
N SER A 2 29.57 36.48 0.19
CA SER A 2 28.90 35.19 0.30
C SER A 2 27.40 35.26 0.04
N ASP A 3 26.90 34.41 -0.85
CA ASP A 3 25.50 33.98 -0.90
C ASP A 3 25.21 32.92 0.19
N LEU A 4 25.64 33.15 1.44
CA LEU A 4 25.63 32.09 2.48
C LEU A 4 24.26 31.87 3.14
N PHE A 5 23.29 32.76 2.92
CA PHE A 5 21.96 32.61 3.52
C PHE A 5 20.92 33.46 2.77
N GLU A 6 19.95 32.79 2.15
CA GLU A 6 18.78 33.43 1.53
C GLU A 6 17.53 33.03 2.32
N MET A 7 16.67 34.01 2.62
CA MET A 7 15.47 33.82 3.41
C MET A 7 14.27 34.42 2.69
N HIS A 8 13.26 33.60 2.46
CA HIS A 8 12.00 34.02 1.86
C HIS A 8 10.92 34.11 2.92
N PHE A 9 10.15 35.19 2.90
CA PHE A 9 8.99 35.39 3.78
C PHE A 9 7.71 35.40 2.96
N ILE A 10 6.68 34.76 3.48
CA ILE A 10 5.36 34.70 2.88
C ILE A 10 4.36 35.26 3.89
N GLU A 11 3.67 36.34 3.54
CA GLU A 11 2.62 36.94 4.35
C GLU A 11 1.26 36.36 3.95
N LEU A 12 0.80 35.35 4.68
CA LEU A 12 -0.46 34.65 4.40
C LEU A 12 -1.68 35.58 4.41
N SER A 13 -1.70 36.62 5.25
CA SER A 13 -2.79 37.61 5.31
C SER A 13 -3.04 38.36 4.00
N LYS A 14 -2.00 38.47 3.15
CA LYS A 14 -2.07 39.09 1.81
C LYS A 14 -2.54 38.13 0.73
N PHE A 15 -2.69 36.84 1.03
CA PHE A 15 -3.22 35.86 0.10
C PHE A 15 -4.74 36.05 -0.06
N LYS A 16 -5.16 36.51 -1.25
CA LYS A 16 -6.57 36.79 -1.59
C LYS A 16 -7.07 36.08 -2.85
N LYS A 17 -6.27 35.16 -3.39
CA LYS A 17 -6.61 34.45 -4.62
C LYS A 17 -7.86 33.59 -4.44
N GLU A 18 -8.71 33.57 -5.45
CA GLU A 18 -9.80 32.61 -5.58
C GLU A 18 -9.28 31.25 -6.07
N TYR A 19 -10.05 30.16 -5.87
CA TYR A 19 -9.62 28.82 -6.28
C TYR A 19 -9.22 28.75 -7.76
N SER A 20 -9.97 29.41 -8.64
CA SER A 20 -9.68 29.49 -10.08
C SER A 20 -8.32 30.15 -10.43
N GLU A 21 -7.73 30.91 -9.50
CA GLU A 21 -6.45 31.59 -9.68
C GLU A 21 -5.28 30.79 -9.11
N ILE A 22 -5.54 29.67 -8.42
CA ILE A 22 -4.52 28.80 -7.84
C ILE A 22 -3.88 27.96 -8.95
N LYS A 23 -2.58 28.20 -9.18
CA LYS A 23 -1.84 27.54 -10.26
C LYS A 23 -0.54 26.91 -9.79
N THR A 24 0.15 27.55 -8.86
CA THR A 24 1.48 27.14 -8.41
C THR A 24 1.44 26.32 -7.12
N ALA A 25 2.52 25.60 -6.82
CA ALA A 25 2.66 24.89 -5.54
C ALA A 25 2.56 25.86 -4.35
N LEU A 26 3.20 27.04 -4.44
CA LEU A 26 3.12 28.06 -3.40
C LEU A 26 1.69 28.58 -3.20
N ASP A 27 0.91 28.76 -4.28
CA ASP A 27 -0.50 29.14 -4.18
C ASP A 27 -1.32 28.09 -3.46
N ARG A 28 -1.11 26.80 -3.77
CA ARG A 28 -1.82 25.70 -3.13
C ARG A 28 -1.48 25.58 -1.65
N TRP A 29 -0.19 25.70 -1.30
CA TRP A 29 0.26 25.73 0.09
C TRP A 29 -0.26 26.95 0.84
N SER A 30 -0.26 28.12 0.21
CA SER A 30 -0.80 29.35 0.81
C SER A 30 -2.31 29.25 1.01
N ALA A 31 -3.04 28.72 0.04
CA ALA A 31 -4.48 28.47 0.15
C ALA A 31 -4.80 27.45 1.24
N PHE A 32 -4.05 26.34 1.30
CA PHE A 32 -4.16 25.35 2.37
C PHE A 32 -3.93 25.99 3.73
N LEU A 33 -2.82 26.71 3.93
CA LEU A 33 -2.50 27.34 5.22
C LEU A 33 -3.51 28.42 5.63
N CYS A 34 -4.13 29.12 4.67
CA CYS A 34 -5.12 30.16 4.96
C CYS A 34 -6.54 29.61 5.21
N ARG A 35 -6.91 28.52 4.52
CA ARG A 35 -8.30 28.01 4.45
C ARG A 35 -8.38 26.53 4.82
N ALA A 36 -7.43 26.01 5.58
CA ALA A 36 -7.33 24.59 5.92
C ALA A 36 -8.61 24.05 6.58
N TYR A 37 -9.25 24.88 7.41
CA TYR A 37 -10.50 24.57 8.11
C TYR A 37 -11.72 24.45 7.18
N GLU A 38 -11.63 24.94 5.93
CA GLU A 38 -12.68 24.82 4.91
C GLU A 38 -12.50 23.55 4.07
N MET A 39 -11.39 22.83 4.25
CA MET A 39 -11.01 21.69 3.43
C MET A 39 -11.19 20.41 4.23
N GLU A 40 -12.02 19.51 3.72
CA GLU A 40 -12.22 18.16 4.26
C GLU A 40 -11.85 17.13 3.20
N LYS A 41 -11.51 15.93 3.63
CA LYS A 41 -11.29 14.77 2.77
C LYS A 41 -12.53 14.51 1.93
N GLY A 42 -12.35 14.54 0.62
CA GLY A 42 -13.43 14.35 -0.36
C GLY A 42 -14.13 15.63 -0.81
N LYS A 43 -13.80 16.80 -0.22
CA LYS A 43 -14.27 18.13 -0.67
C LYS A 43 -13.12 19.06 -1.06
N ILE A 44 -11.99 18.49 -1.47
CA ILE A 44 -10.81 19.27 -1.86
C ILE A 44 -11.08 19.94 -3.21
N PRO A 45 -10.89 21.27 -3.33
CA PRO A 45 -11.00 21.98 -4.61
C PRO A 45 -10.04 21.38 -5.65
N LYS A 46 -10.50 21.22 -6.90
CA LYS A 46 -9.75 20.53 -7.96
C LYS A 46 -8.38 21.18 -8.21
N GLU A 47 -8.30 22.50 -8.09
CA GLU A 47 -7.09 23.30 -8.30
C GLU A 47 -6.00 23.01 -7.25
N ILE A 48 -6.42 22.54 -6.07
CA ILE A 48 -5.55 22.09 -4.98
C ILE A 48 -5.25 20.60 -5.08
N GLU A 49 -6.25 19.79 -5.45
CA GLU A 49 -6.15 18.33 -5.49
C GLU A 49 -5.05 17.81 -6.43
N VAL A 50 -4.67 18.59 -7.44
CA VAL A 50 -3.54 18.27 -8.36
C VAL A 50 -2.22 18.06 -7.61
N ASP A 51 -2.05 18.66 -6.43
CA ASP A 51 -0.82 18.54 -5.64
C ASP A 51 -0.96 17.45 -4.57
N GLU A 52 -0.33 16.31 -4.83
CA GLU A 52 -0.35 15.15 -3.93
C GLU A 52 0.18 15.47 -2.51
N SER A 53 1.12 16.42 -2.39
CA SER A 53 1.66 16.79 -1.07
C SER A 53 0.63 17.56 -0.25
N VAL A 54 -0.05 18.51 -0.88
CA VAL A 54 -1.11 19.30 -0.23
C VAL A 54 -2.34 18.43 0.05
N LYS A 55 -2.72 17.55 -0.88
CA LYS A 55 -3.79 16.56 -0.68
C LYS A 55 -3.53 15.69 0.55
N LYS A 56 -2.31 15.14 0.68
CA LYS A 56 -1.91 14.36 1.84
C LYS A 56 -1.92 15.17 3.14
N ALA A 57 -1.56 16.45 3.08
CA ALA A 57 -1.64 17.34 4.24
C ALA A 57 -3.09 17.56 4.70
N ILE A 58 -4.04 17.75 3.78
CA ILE A 58 -5.47 17.87 4.08
C ILE A 58 -6.00 16.57 4.69
N GLU A 59 -5.73 15.41 4.09
CA GLU A 59 -6.15 14.12 4.65
C GLU A 59 -5.59 13.88 6.06
N LYS A 60 -4.39 14.37 6.33
CA LYS A 60 -3.78 14.26 7.65
C LYS A 60 -4.43 15.23 8.64
N LEU A 61 -4.77 16.43 8.20
CA LEU A 61 -5.46 17.43 9.00
C LEU A 61 -6.84 16.92 9.44
N ASP A 62 -7.60 16.31 8.52
CA ASP A 62 -8.86 15.62 8.85
C ASP A 62 -8.68 14.60 9.96
N THR A 63 -7.63 13.79 9.87
CA THR A 63 -7.32 12.80 10.91
C THR A 63 -6.95 13.46 12.25
N MET A 64 -6.32 14.64 12.21
CA MET A 64 -5.95 15.39 13.41
C MET A 64 -7.16 16.05 14.08
N TYR A 65 -8.17 16.44 13.31
CA TYR A 65 -9.44 16.97 13.82
C TYR A 65 -10.34 15.91 14.45
N LEU A 66 -10.07 14.62 14.22
CA LEU A 66 -10.82 13.54 14.88
C LEU A 66 -10.60 13.57 16.38
N GLU A 67 -11.71 13.52 17.11
CA GLU A 67 -11.73 13.26 18.55
C GLU A 67 -11.16 11.86 18.84
N LYS A 68 -10.82 11.60 20.10
CA LYS A 68 -10.14 10.35 20.49
C LYS A 68 -10.93 9.11 20.08
N GLU A 69 -12.24 9.12 20.30
CA GLU A 69 -13.15 8.02 19.97
C GLU A 69 -13.24 7.80 18.46
N GLU A 70 -13.37 8.87 17.68
CA GLU A 70 -13.43 8.81 16.22
C GLU A 70 -12.12 8.30 15.62
N ARG A 71 -10.99 8.73 16.20
CA ARG A 71 -9.66 8.27 15.81
C ARG A 71 -9.47 6.78 16.09
N GLU A 72 -9.95 6.29 17.23
CA GLU A 72 -9.88 4.88 17.59
C GLU A 72 -10.69 4.01 16.61
N ILE A 73 -11.90 4.43 16.24
CA ILE A 73 -12.72 3.75 15.22
C ILE A 73 -11.96 3.70 13.90
N TYR A 74 -11.45 4.83 13.42
CA TYR A 74 -10.70 4.91 12.16
C TYR A 74 -9.46 4.01 12.15
N GLU A 75 -8.68 4.00 13.23
CA GLU A 75 -7.48 3.15 13.34
C GLU A 75 -7.84 1.66 13.38
N ASN A 76 -8.91 1.29 14.08
CA ASN A 76 -9.40 -0.09 14.15
C ASN A 76 -9.89 -0.59 12.78
N GLU A 77 -10.63 0.22 12.03
CA GLU A 77 -11.05 -0.10 10.67
C GLU A 77 -9.84 -0.31 9.74
N ARG A 78 -8.86 0.59 9.81
CA ARG A 78 -7.61 0.46 9.03
C ARG A 78 -6.86 -0.82 9.39
N LYS A 79 -6.77 -1.14 10.68
CA LYS A 79 -6.14 -2.36 11.17
C LYS A 79 -6.87 -3.60 10.65
N ALA A 80 -8.20 -3.63 10.72
CA ALA A 80 -9.01 -4.73 10.21
C ALA A 80 -8.81 -4.94 8.70
N MET A 81 -8.74 -3.86 7.92
CA MET A 81 -8.44 -3.94 6.48
C MET A 81 -7.05 -4.54 6.21
N MET A 82 -6.03 -4.13 6.98
CA MET A 82 -4.68 -4.67 6.84
C MET A 82 -4.62 -6.16 7.20
N ILE A 83 -5.28 -6.57 8.28
CA ILE A 83 -5.38 -7.98 8.69
C ILE A 83 -6.00 -8.80 7.57
N ARG A 84 -7.16 -8.36 7.04
CA ARG A 84 -7.84 -9.06 5.94
C ARG A 84 -6.95 -9.20 4.70
N LYS A 85 -6.23 -8.14 4.32
CA LYS A 85 -5.29 -8.20 3.18
C LYS A 85 -4.16 -9.19 3.43
N ALA A 86 -3.62 -9.22 4.65
CA ALA A 86 -2.58 -10.17 5.03
C ALA A 86 -3.10 -11.62 5.00
N GLU A 87 -4.29 -11.87 5.55
CA GLU A 87 -4.95 -13.19 5.53
C GLU A 87 -5.13 -13.72 4.11
N VAL A 88 -5.68 -12.91 3.20
CA VAL A 88 -5.85 -13.28 1.80
C VAL A 88 -4.51 -13.61 1.15
N LYS A 89 -3.50 -12.74 1.32
CA LYS A 89 -2.17 -12.99 0.76
C LYS A 89 -1.53 -14.26 1.31
N THR A 90 -1.67 -14.52 2.61
CA THR A 90 -1.19 -15.76 3.22
C THR A 90 -1.93 -16.98 2.67
N ALA A 91 -3.26 -16.90 2.48
CA ALA A 91 -4.05 -17.97 1.90
C ALA A 91 -3.63 -18.26 0.45
N GLU A 92 -3.41 -17.22 -0.37
CA GLU A 92 -2.91 -17.37 -1.75
C GLU A 92 -1.53 -18.03 -1.79
N ILE A 93 -0.60 -17.63 -0.93
CA ILE A 93 0.74 -18.24 -0.86
C ILE A 93 0.63 -19.71 -0.46
N LYS A 94 -0.17 -20.03 0.56
CA LYS A 94 -0.37 -21.42 1.00
C LYS A 94 -1.00 -22.26 -0.11
N GLY A 95 -2.07 -21.76 -0.73
CA GLY A 95 -2.75 -22.43 -1.84
C GLY A 95 -1.83 -22.68 -3.04
N ARG A 96 -0.96 -21.72 -3.38
CA ARG A 96 0.05 -21.92 -4.43
C ARG A 96 1.04 -23.02 -4.06
N LYS A 97 1.62 -22.97 -2.85
CA LYS A 97 2.58 -23.99 -2.40
C LYS A 97 1.96 -25.39 -2.36
N GLU A 98 0.73 -25.50 -1.85
CA GLU A 98 -0.02 -26.76 -1.84
C GLU A 98 -0.31 -27.25 -3.27
N GLY A 99 -0.66 -26.34 -4.18
CA GLY A 99 -0.90 -26.68 -5.59
C GLY A 99 0.37 -27.15 -6.31
N GLU A 100 1.50 -26.45 -6.11
CA GLU A 100 2.81 -26.85 -6.63
C GLU A 100 3.21 -28.22 -6.11
N TYR A 101 3.06 -28.45 -4.79
CA TYR A 101 3.36 -29.74 -4.18
C TYR A 101 2.46 -30.86 -4.73
N LYS A 102 1.14 -30.64 -4.82
CA LYS A 102 0.20 -31.61 -5.40
C LYS A 102 0.55 -31.94 -6.85
N LYS A 103 0.94 -30.94 -7.64
CA LYS A 103 1.38 -31.13 -9.02
C LYS A 103 2.68 -31.93 -9.08
N SER A 104 3.65 -31.67 -8.20
CA SER A 104 4.88 -32.47 -8.09
C SER A 104 4.57 -33.93 -7.78
N ILE A 105 3.62 -34.20 -6.87
CA ILE A 105 3.15 -35.57 -6.56
C ILE A 105 2.49 -36.23 -7.78
N GLU A 106 1.64 -35.51 -8.51
CA GLU A 106 0.98 -36.02 -9.72
C GLU A 106 2.01 -36.39 -10.81
N ILE A 107 2.97 -35.51 -11.05
CA ILE A 107 4.07 -35.78 -11.99
C ILE A 107 4.89 -36.99 -11.52
N ALA A 108 5.23 -37.07 -10.23
CA ALA A 108 5.97 -38.20 -9.69
C ALA A 108 5.25 -39.52 -9.93
N LYS A 109 3.94 -39.59 -9.66
CA LYS A 109 3.11 -40.79 -9.90
C LYS A 109 3.12 -41.23 -11.35
N ASN A 110 3.05 -40.29 -12.29
CA ASN A 110 3.08 -40.58 -13.73
C ASN A 110 4.47 -41.00 -14.25
N LEU A 111 5.51 -40.91 -13.43
CA LEU A 111 6.88 -41.28 -13.80
C LEU A 111 7.36 -42.56 -13.10
N LEU A 112 6.61 -43.10 -12.13
CA LEU A 112 7.03 -44.26 -11.32
C LEU A 112 7.28 -45.52 -12.16
N ASP A 113 6.58 -45.68 -13.27
CA ASP A 113 6.70 -46.80 -14.19
C ASP A 113 7.85 -46.64 -15.21
N VAL A 114 8.40 -45.43 -15.34
CA VAL A 114 9.42 -45.10 -16.36
C VAL A 114 10.80 -44.82 -15.75
N LEU A 115 10.86 -44.24 -14.54
CA LEU A 115 12.10 -43.72 -13.94
C LEU A 115 12.36 -44.27 -12.54
N ASP A 116 13.62 -44.22 -12.11
CA ASP A 116 14.06 -44.50 -10.73
C ASP A 116 13.70 -43.34 -9.77
N ASN A 117 13.71 -43.63 -8.47
CA ASN A 117 13.22 -42.70 -7.45
C ASN A 117 14.11 -41.48 -7.27
N GLU A 118 15.42 -41.65 -7.44
CA GLU A 118 16.40 -40.58 -7.37
C GLU A 118 16.19 -39.56 -8.51
N THR A 119 15.97 -40.05 -9.73
CA THR A 119 15.68 -39.20 -10.89
C THR A 119 14.33 -38.48 -10.73
N ILE A 120 13.29 -39.16 -10.25
CA ILE A 120 11.98 -38.56 -10.03
C ILE A 120 12.04 -37.46 -8.96
N ALA A 121 12.74 -37.69 -7.85
CA ALA A 121 12.95 -36.70 -6.80
C ALA A 121 13.59 -35.41 -7.36
N ILE A 122 14.65 -35.56 -8.16
CA ILE A 122 15.34 -34.42 -8.79
C ILE A 122 14.40 -33.64 -9.72
N LYS A 123 13.59 -34.33 -10.54
CA LYS A 123 12.72 -33.68 -11.54
C LYS A 123 11.47 -33.04 -10.95
N THR A 124 10.99 -33.53 -9.82
CA THR A 124 9.75 -33.04 -9.19
C THR A 124 10.01 -32.11 -8.01
N GLY A 125 11.24 -32.06 -7.51
CA GLY A 125 11.61 -31.30 -6.31
C GLY A 125 11.12 -31.94 -5.00
N LEU A 126 10.65 -33.19 -5.06
CA LEU A 126 10.30 -34.00 -3.88
C LEU A 126 11.56 -34.62 -3.27
N SER A 127 11.49 -35.00 -1.99
CA SER A 127 12.51 -35.85 -1.39
C SER A 127 12.42 -37.29 -1.89
N VAL A 128 13.53 -38.02 -1.84
CA VAL A 128 13.57 -39.44 -2.24
C VAL A 128 12.63 -40.27 -1.35
N GLU A 129 12.53 -39.93 -0.06
CA GLU A 129 11.61 -40.56 0.88
C GLU A 129 10.14 -40.35 0.51
N GLU A 130 9.76 -39.15 0.05
CA GLU A 130 8.40 -38.89 -0.44
C GLU A 130 8.09 -39.70 -1.70
N VAL A 131 9.03 -39.83 -2.62
CA VAL A 131 8.85 -40.64 -3.84
C VAL A 131 8.76 -42.12 -3.50
N ASN A 132 9.57 -42.62 -2.56
CA ASN A 132 9.51 -44.02 -2.10
C ASN A 132 8.11 -44.37 -1.56
N LYS A 133 7.51 -43.49 -0.76
CA LYS A 133 6.14 -43.66 -0.23
C LYS A 133 5.06 -43.71 -1.30
N LEU A 134 5.31 -43.21 -2.52
CA LEU A 134 4.35 -43.30 -3.62
C LEU A 134 4.34 -44.68 -4.30
N ARG A 135 5.31 -45.55 -4.00
CA ARG A 135 5.38 -46.93 -4.51
C ARG A 135 4.80 -47.97 -3.55
N GLU A 136 4.57 -47.60 -2.31
CA GLU A 136 3.86 -48.40 -1.30
C GLU A 136 2.34 -48.38 -1.57
#